data_AF-A0A3D3M274-F1
#
_entry.id   AF-A0A3D3M274-F1
#
_cell.length_a   1.000
_cell.length_b   1.000
_cell.length_c   1.000
_cell.angle_alpha   90.00
_cell.angle_beta   90.00
_cell.angle_gamma   90.00
#
_symmetry.space_group_name_H-M   'P 1'
#
loop_
_entity.id
_entity.type
_entity.pdbx_description
1 polymer ?
#
loop_
_entity_poly.entity_id
_entity_poly.type
_entity_poly.pdbx_seq_one_letter_code
_entity_poly.pdbx_strand_id
1 'polypeptide(L)'
;MTTAPQDHQAPKSEIDAKKQLTFNEVEGSELLVPFKRLKASDAMRLTGRLLRTLGDEVLDNNGKIDANDLKAAVSALNWDEAADFIDFIGERYVADPEGWEEFNRFDNMDAVLDLVFAYAGEMGKDKN
;
A
#
# COMPACT_ATOMS: atom_id res chain seq x y z
N MET A 1 25.90 30.92 38.42
CA MET A 1 26.07 29.45 38.33
C MET A 1 24.85 28.88 39.04
N THR A 2 23.86 28.29 38.37
CA THR A 2 23.95 27.08 37.54
C THR A 2 22.83 27.07 36.49
N THR A 3 23.13 26.46 35.35
CA THR A 3 22.39 26.29 34.09
C THR A 3 21.11 25.43 34.22
N ALA A 4 20.16 25.65 33.30
CA ALA A 4 18.91 24.91 33.12
C ALA A 4 19.11 23.41 32.85
N PRO A 5 18.01 22.64 32.85
CA PRO A 5 17.66 21.96 31.61
C PRO A 5 16.27 22.42 31.14
N GLN A 6 16.24 22.95 29.92
CA GLN A 6 15.01 23.23 29.20
C GLN A 6 14.27 21.90 28.99
N ASP A 7 13.02 21.84 29.44
CA ASP A 7 12.03 20.85 29.00
C ASP A 7 11.80 21.07 27.50
N HIS A 8 12.70 20.52 26.67
CA HIS A 8 12.43 20.29 25.26
C HIS A 8 11.50 19.09 25.15
N GLN A 9 10.24 19.25 25.57
CA GLN A 9 9.18 18.49 24.92
C GLN A 9 9.03 19.09 23.52
N ALA A 10 9.78 18.51 22.58
CA ALA A 10 9.55 18.74 21.16
C ALA A 10 8.04 18.58 20.90
N PRO A 11 7.38 19.54 20.23
CA PRO A 11 5.97 19.43 19.96
C PRO A 11 5.72 18.17 19.14
N LYS A 12 4.67 17.41 19.50
CA LYS A 12 4.17 16.19 18.85
C LYS A 12 3.82 16.36 17.34
N SER A 13 4.19 17.48 16.74
CA SER A 13 4.02 17.84 15.33
C SER A 13 5.25 17.52 14.46
N GLU A 14 6.32 16.95 15.02
CA GLU A 14 7.55 16.59 14.29
C GLU A 14 7.86 15.08 14.27
N ILE A 15 6.88 14.21 14.56
CA ILE A 15 6.99 12.83 14.07
C ILE A 15 6.52 12.85 12.64
N ASP A 16 7.49 13.20 11.78
CA ASP A 16 7.55 13.00 10.35
C ASP A 16 6.22 12.63 9.69
N ALA A 17 5.68 13.61 8.97
CA ALA A 17 5.09 13.37 7.66
C ALA A 17 6.11 12.65 6.76
N LYS A 18 6.46 11.39 7.09
CA LYS A 18 6.90 10.41 6.12
C LYS A 18 5.78 10.43 5.11
N LYS A 19 6.00 11.17 4.03
CA LYS A 19 5.21 11.16 2.81
C LYS A 19 4.78 9.71 2.64
N GLN A 20 3.54 9.40 2.98
CA GLN A 20 2.91 8.21 2.46
C GLN A 20 3.01 8.43 0.96
N LEU A 21 3.89 7.68 0.30
CA LEU A 21 3.97 7.72 -1.16
C LEU A 21 2.53 7.59 -1.64
N THR A 22 2.06 8.65 -2.32
CA THR A 22 0.80 8.58 -3.02
C THR A 22 0.98 7.52 -4.11
N PHE A 23 -0.05 6.74 -4.44
CA PHE A 23 0.13 5.65 -5.40
C PHE A 23 0.78 6.12 -6.72
N ASN A 24 0.46 7.34 -7.15
CA ASN A 24 1.05 7.98 -8.33
C ASN A 24 2.55 8.30 -8.23
N GLU A 25 3.17 8.17 -7.04
CA GLU A 25 4.62 8.32 -6.82
C GLU A 25 5.33 6.96 -6.78
N VAL A 26 4.60 5.84 -6.87
CA VAL A 26 5.16 4.48 -6.91
C VAL A 26 5.52 4.11 -8.34
N GLU A 27 6.69 3.48 -8.51
CA GLU A 27 7.16 2.99 -9.80
C GLU A 27 6.16 2.00 -10.41
N GLY A 28 5.83 2.18 -11.69
CA GLY A 28 4.84 1.34 -12.39
C GLY A 28 3.38 1.67 -12.07
N SER A 29 3.09 2.76 -11.34
CA SER A 29 1.71 3.18 -11.05
C SER A 29 0.87 3.48 -12.30
N GLU A 30 1.52 3.90 -13.38
CA GLU A 30 0.92 4.11 -14.70
C GLU A 30 0.47 2.81 -15.38
N LEU A 31 1.02 1.66 -14.96
CA LEU A 31 0.69 0.34 -15.51
C LEU A 31 -0.67 -0.15 -15.01
N LEU A 32 -1.20 0.42 -13.92
CA LEU A 32 -2.48 0.04 -13.35
C LEU A 32 -3.59 1.05 -13.66
N VAL A 33 -4.82 0.57 -13.64
CA VAL A 33 -6.02 1.39 -13.78
C VAL A 33 -6.11 2.33 -12.58
N PRO A 34 -6.28 3.66 -12.80
CA PRO A 34 -6.41 4.59 -11.68
C PRO A 34 -7.58 4.23 -10.75
N PHE A 35 -7.36 4.29 -9.43
CA PHE A 35 -8.33 3.87 -8.42
C PHE A 35 -9.72 4.51 -8.60
N LYS A 36 -9.77 5.81 -8.96
CA LYS A 36 -11.00 6.56 -9.28
C LYS A 36 -11.88 5.98 -10.40
N ARG A 37 -11.35 5.03 -11.18
CA ARG A 37 -12.07 4.33 -12.26
C ARG A 37 -12.62 2.97 -11.82
N LEU A 38 -12.28 2.49 -10.63
CA LEU A 38 -12.79 1.24 -10.10
C LEU A 38 -14.26 1.35 -9.70
N LYS A 39 -15.02 0.28 -9.94
CA LYS A 39 -16.36 0.16 -9.36
C LYS A 39 -16.24 -0.12 -7.87
N ALA A 40 -17.24 0.28 -7.09
CA ALA A 40 -17.28 -0.02 -5.65
C ALA A 40 -17.17 -1.54 -5.37
N SER A 41 -17.74 -2.39 -6.23
CA SER A 41 -17.61 -3.84 -6.10
C SER A 41 -16.19 -4.36 -6.37
N ASP A 42 -15.42 -3.66 -7.22
CA ASP A 42 -14.03 -4.00 -7.49
C ASP A 42 -13.14 -3.57 -6.32
N ALA A 43 -13.39 -2.37 -5.76
CA ALA A 43 -12.74 -1.93 -4.54
C ALA A 43 -13.01 -2.90 -3.37
N MET A 44 -14.25 -3.36 -3.18
CA MET A 44 -14.58 -4.36 -2.15
C MET A 44 -13.84 -5.69 -2.36
N ARG A 45 -13.71 -6.16 -3.61
CA ARG A 45 -12.95 -7.39 -3.91
C ARG A 45 -11.46 -7.21 -3.64
N LEU A 46 -10.90 -6.07 -4.01
CA LEU A 46 -9.51 -5.72 -3.75
C LEU A 46 -9.25 -5.66 -2.23
N THR A 47 -10.15 -5.04 -1.46
CA THR A 47 -10.07 -5.03 0.01
C THR A 47 -10.14 -6.44 0.59
N GLY A 48 -11.11 -7.24 0.18
CA GLY A 48 -11.28 -8.60 0.70
C GLY A 48 -10.08 -9.50 0.41
N ARG A 49 -9.44 -9.34 -0.76
CA ARG A 49 -8.21 -10.07 -1.09
C ARG A 49 -7.00 -9.56 -0.33
N LEU A 50 -6.83 -8.25 -0.19
CA LEU A 50 -5.76 -7.68 0.62
C LEU A 50 -5.81 -8.22 2.06
N LEU A 51 -6.99 -8.25 2.68
CA LEU A 51 -7.17 -8.78 4.04
C LEU A 51 -6.91 -10.29 4.13
N ARG A 52 -7.18 -11.04 3.06
CA ARG A 52 -6.82 -12.46 3.01
C ARG A 52 -5.29 -12.63 2.92
N THR A 53 -4.63 -11.80 2.13
CA THR A 53 -3.18 -11.86 1.90
C THR A 53 -2.38 -11.42 3.13
N LEU A 54 -2.85 -10.39 3.85
CA LEU A 54 -2.11 -9.75 4.95
C LEU A 54 -2.70 -9.99 6.33
N GLY A 55 -3.88 -10.60 6.44
CA GLY A 55 -4.65 -10.67 7.69
C GLY A 55 -5.47 -9.41 7.94
N ASP A 56 -6.33 -9.45 8.96
CA ASP A 56 -7.13 -8.30 9.42
C ASP A 56 -6.35 -7.34 10.30
N GLU A 57 -5.13 -7.71 10.72
CA GLU A 57 -4.19 -6.89 11.48
C GLU A 57 -3.72 -5.62 10.77
N VAL A 58 -3.92 -5.52 9.45
CA VAL A 58 -3.66 -4.30 8.68
C VAL A 58 -4.75 -3.23 8.82
N LEU A 59 -5.84 -3.55 9.52
CA LEU A 59 -6.94 -2.62 9.77
C LEU A 59 -6.74 -1.85 11.07
N ASP A 60 -6.94 -0.53 11.00
CA ASP A 60 -7.07 0.32 12.16
C ASP A 60 -8.35 0.01 12.98
N ASN A 61 -8.47 0.65 14.14
CA ASN A 61 -9.67 0.51 15.00
C ASN A 61 -10.99 0.94 14.33
N ASN A 62 -10.94 1.56 13.14
CA ASN A 62 -12.08 2.00 12.35
C ASN A 62 -12.33 1.10 11.13
N GLY A 63 -11.59 -0.01 10.98
CA GLY A 63 -11.71 -0.92 9.85
C GLY A 63 -11.14 -0.37 8.54
N LYS A 64 -10.21 0.58 8.60
CA LYS A 64 -9.47 1.13 7.45
C LYS A 64 -8.06 0.58 7.42
N ILE A 65 -7.50 0.42 6.22
CA ILE A 65 -6.11 -0.01 6.05
C ILE A 65 -5.18 1.07 6.63
N ASP A 66 -4.38 0.70 7.63
CA ASP A 66 -3.30 1.53 8.15
C ASP A 66 -2.01 1.24 7.36
N ALA A 67 -1.35 2.31 6.88
CA ALA A 67 -0.17 2.15 6.03
C ALA A 67 1.08 1.65 6.79
N ASN A 68 1.17 1.88 8.11
CA ASN A 68 2.26 1.35 8.92
C ASN A 68 2.05 -0.14 9.20
N ASP A 69 0.81 -0.53 9.51
CA ASP A 69 0.45 -1.94 9.73
C ASP A 69 0.56 -2.74 8.42
N LEU A 70 0.21 -2.14 7.28
CA LEU A 70 0.44 -2.71 5.95
C LEU A 70 1.93 -3.04 5.73
N LYS A 71 2.84 -2.10 6.03
CA LYS A 71 4.28 -2.32 5.87
C LYS A 71 4.82 -3.42 6.78
N ALA A 72 4.31 -3.51 8.00
CA ALA A 72 4.66 -4.57 8.93
C ALA A 72 4.16 -5.94 8.43
N ALA A 73 2.91 -6.01 7.97
CA ALA A 73 2.31 -7.25 7.44
C ALA A 73 3.00 -7.75 6.17
N VAL A 74 3.48 -6.85 5.31
CA VAL A 74 4.29 -7.22 4.13
C VAL A 74 5.56 -7.99 4.53
N SER A 75 6.14 -7.70 5.70
CA SER A 75 7.32 -8.44 6.19
C SER A 75 7.00 -9.85 6.71
N ALA A 76 5.73 -10.13 7.01
CA ALA A 76 5.21 -11.42 7.49
C ALA A 76 4.40 -12.17 6.41
N LEU A 77 4.50 -11.72 5.15
CA LEU A 77 3.70 -12.22 4.04
C LEU A 77 3.81 -13.73 3.84
N ASN A 78 2.65 -14.35 3.62
CA ASN A 78 2.60 -15.64 2.96
C ASN A 78 2.85 -15.43 1.46
N TRP A 79 3.99 -15.92 0.96
CA TRP A 79 4.42 -15.73 -0.42
C TRP A 79 3.45 -16.29 -1.46
N ASP A 80 2.73 -17.38 -1.15
CA ASP A 80 1.72 -17.93 -2.08
C ASP A 80 0.53 -16.98 -2.21
N GLU A 81 0.05 -16.42 -1.10
CA GLU A 81 -1.06 -15.45 -1.11
C GLU A 81 -0.61 -14.09 -1.70
N ALA A 82 0.68 -13.76 -1.63
CA ALA A 82 1.27 -12.60 -2.30
C ALA A 82 1.24 -12.78 -3.83
N ALA A 83 1.67 -13.96 -4.30
CA ALA A 83 1.66 -14.30 -5.73
C ALA A 83 0.22 -14.27 -6.28
N ASP A 84 -0.72 -14.93 -5.59
CA ASP A 84 -2.15 -14.91 -5.95
C ASP A 84 -2.72 -13.48 -6.02
N PHE A 85 -2.21 -12.57 -5.18
CA PHE A 85 -2.62 -11.17 -5.17
C PHE A 85 -2.06 -10.37 -6.35
N ILE A 86 -0.77 -10.58 -6.67
CA ILE A 86 -0.11 -10.01 -7.85
C ILE A 86 -0.85 -10.46 -9.12
N ASP A 87 -1.12 -11.75 -9.26
CA ASP A 87 -1.84 -12.30 -10.41
C ASP A 87 -3.26 -11.73 -10.51
N PHE A 88 -3.97 -11.64 -9.38
CA PHE A 88 -5.31 -11.05 -9.33
C PHE A 88 -5.33 -9.60 -9.86
N ILE A 89 -4.31 -8.81 -9.52
CA ILE A 89 -4.14 -7.43 -10.02
C ILE A 89 -3.78 -7.44 -11.50
N GLY A 90 -2.80 -8.26 -11.89
CA GLY A 90 -2.37 -8.45 -13.27
C GLY A 90 -3.52 -8.73 -14.24
N GLU A 91 -4.45 -9.60 -13.83
CA GLU A 91 -5.59 -10.00 -14.65
C GLU A 91 -6.69 -8.93 -14.79
N ARG A 92 -6.80 -7.98 -13.84
CA ARG A 92 -8.03 -7.18 -13.68
C ARG A 92 -7.83 -5.68 -13.69
N TYR A 93 -6.67 -5.23 -13.23
CA TYR A 93 -6.42 -3.81 -12.97
C TYR A 93 -5.21 -3.28 -13.72
N VAL A 94 -4.65 -4.03 -14.66
CA VAL A 94 -3.60 -3.56 -15.55
C VAL A 94 -4.20 -2.74 -16.70
N ALA A 95 -3.70 -1.52 -16.86
CA ALA A 95 -4.02 -0.62 -17.97
C ALA A 95 -3.07 -0.82 -19.17
N ASP A 96 -1.83 -1.24 -18.91
CA ASP A 96 -0.82 -1.57 -19.92
C ASP A 96 -0.29 -3.00 -19.72
N PRO A 97 -0.89 -4.00 -20.41
CA PRO A 97 -0.48 -5.40 -20.27
C PRO A 97 0.96 -5.69 -20.69
N GLU A 98 1.46 -5.01 -21.73
CA GLU A 98 2.83 -5.23 -22.20
C GLU A 98 3.83 -4.66 -21.19
N GLY A 99 3.59 -3.44 -20.71
CA GLY A 99 4.39 -2.84 -19.64
C GLY A 99 4.34 -3.63 -18.33
N TRP A 100 3.18 -4.20 -17.98
CA TRP A 100 3.05 -5.07 -16.81
C TRP A 100 3.87 -6.35 -16.92
N GLU A 101 3.92 -7.02 -18.07
CA GLU A 101 4.72 -8.24 -18.26
C GLU A 101 6.23 -7.98 -18.24
N GLU A 102 6.66 -6.78 -18.65
CA GLU A 102 8.05 -6.33 -18.54
C GLU A 102 8.39 -5.92 -17.10
N PHE A 103 7.45 -5.31 -16.39
CA PHE A 103 7.63 -4.85 -15.00
C PHE A 103 7.52 -5.99 -13.98
N ASN A 104 6.60 -6.93 -14.16
CA ASN A 104 6.30 -8.03 -13.27
C ASN A 104 7.28 -9.20 -13.47
N ARG A 105 8.53 -8.96 -13.12
CA ARG A 105 9.64 -9.91 -13.29
C ARG A 105 10.37 -10.11 -11.96
N PHE A 106 11.04 -11.24 -11.82
CA PHE A 106 11.73 -11.60 -10.58
C PHE A 106 12.81 -10.59 -10.16
N ASP A 107 13.51 -10.00 -11.13
CA ASP A 107 14.50 -8.93 -10.90
C ASP A 107 13.89 -7.61 -10.44
N ASN A 108 12.56 -7.47 -10.52
CA ASN A 108 11.81 -6.30 -10.09
C ASN A 108 10.75 -6.62 -9.01
N MET A 109 10.88 -7.77 -8.34
CA MET A 109 9.89 -8.30 -7.40
C MET A 109 9.53 -7.33 -6.27
N ASP A 110 10.52 -6.62 -5.70
CA ASP A 110 10.28 -5.66 -4.61
C ASP A 110 9.41 -4.48 -5.08
N ALA A 111 9.68 -3.96 -6.28
CA ALA A 111 8.89 -2.86 -6.86
C ALA A 111 7.47 -3.32 -7.22
N VAL A 112 7.30 -4.57 -7.67
CA VAL A 112 5.98 -5.18 -7.90
C VAL A 112 5.18 -5.24 -6.60
N LEU A 113 5.80 -5.74 -5.51
CA LEU A 113 5.16 -5.81 -4.20
C LEU A 113 4.75 -4.41 -3.70
N ASP A 114 5.67 -3.45 -3.76
CA ASP A 114 5.39 -2.06 -3.37
C ASP A 114 4.23 -1.48 -4.20
N LEU A 115 4.21 -1.73 -5.52
CA LEU A 115 3.17 -1.26 -6.41
C LEU A 115 1.80 -1.86 -6.07
N VAL A 116 1.70 -3.19 -5.95
CA VAL A 116 0.41 -3.86 -5.69
C VAL A 116 -0.15 -3.52 -4.32
N PHE A 117 0.70 -3.39 -3.29
CA PHE A 117 0.25 -3.02 -1.95
C PHE A 117 -0.05 -1.52 -1.83
N ALA A 118 0.68 -0.65 -2.53
CA ALA A 118 0.33 0.76 -2.60
C ALA A 118 -1.02 0.97 -3.31
N TYR A 119 -1.26 0.24 -4.41
CA TYR A 119 -2.52 0.28 -5.14
C TYR A 119 -3.70 -0.16 -4.26
N ALA A 120 -3.50 -1.20 -3.45
CA ALA A 120 -4.50 -1.66 -2.50
C ALA A 120 -4.66 -0.68 -1.32
N GLY A 121 -3.57 -0.10 -0.83
CA GLY A 121 -3.56 0.87 0.26
C GLY A 121 -4.26 2.19 -0.06
N GLU A 122 -4.43 2.55 -1.34
CA GLU A 122 -5.26 3.71 -1.74
C GLU A 122 -6.72 3.58 -1.29
N MET A 123 -7.22 2.35 -1.09
CA MET A 123 -8.60 2.10 -0.63
C MET A 123 -8.94 2.79 0.71
N GLY A 124 -7.94 3.16 1.51
CA GLY A 124 -8.11 3.87 2.78
C GLY A 124 -7.96 5.40 2.69
N LYS A 125 -7.43 5.94 1.58
CA LYS A 125 -6.91 7.31 1.53
C LYS A 125 -7.88 8.37 0.99
N ASP A 126 -8.97 7.99 0.32
CA ASP A 126 -9.97 8.95 -0.14
C ASP A 126 -11.08 9.18 0.90
N LYS A 127 -10.75 9.97 1.93
CA LYS A 127 -11.70 10.87 2.60
C LYS A 127 -10.99 12.18 2.98
N ASN A 128 -10.78 13.04 1.99
CA ASN A 128 -10.93 14.50 2.11
C ASN A 128 -10.89 15.18 0.74
#